data_AF-A0A7W5AKQ2-F1
#
_entry.id   AF-A0A7W5AKQ2-F1
#
_cell.length_a   1.000
_cell.length_b   1.000
_cell.length_c   1.000
_cell.angle_alpha   90.00
_cell.angle_beta   90.00
_cell.angle_gamma   90.00
#
_symmetry.space_group_name_H-M   'P 1'
#
loop_
_entity.id
_entity.type
_entity.pdbx_description
1 polymer ?
#
loop_
_entity_poly.entity_id
_entity_poly.type
_entity_poly.pdbx_seq_one_letter_code
_entity_poly.pdbx_strand_id
1 'polypeptide(L)'
;MRLVPPLLRRPRAALAAGAVALVAAVAAALLFNGGPAAATWKTLSGTPTCDCVVKDSGSGKYRAVFGYVSNASANGTIAAGDNNRLTLDGGTMSTDAKVTTVFQPGTHKASFTTGWVTKETSVTWKVGGKEVTANWKRPTCGNDVSLPAGGNGFGPILAFLAAGVVAVAVTVWRKRRGARVS
;
A
#
# COMPACT_ATOMS: atom_id res chain seq x y z
N MET A 1 -73.07 21.38 23.06
CA MET A 1 -72.67 22.30 21.96
C MET A 1 -71.52 21.68 21.19
N ARG A 2 -71.62 21.68 19.86
CA ARG A 2 -70.62 21.16 18.90
C ARG A 2 -69.36 22.04 18.89
N LEU A 3 -68.21 21.44 18.60
CA LEU A 3 -67.38 21.75 17.42
C LEU A 3 -66.13 20.83 17.35
N VAL A 4 -65.97 20.16 16.22
CA VAL A 4 -64.74 19.46 15.78
C VAL A 4 -63.94 20.42 14.84
N PRO A 5 -62.73 20.07 14.35
CA PRO A 5 -61.45 20.83 14.31
C PRO A 5 -61.32 21.60 12.95
N PRO A 6 -60.17 21.91 12.28
CA PRO A 6 -58.72 21.70 12.54
C PRO A 6 -57.83 22.92 12.19
N LEU A 7 -56.53 22.88 12.53
CA LEU A 7 -55.51 23.52 11.68
C LEU A 7 -54.24 22.68 11.60
N LEU A 8 -54.08 22.09 10.41
CA LEU A 8 -52.83 21.62 9.83
C LEU A 8 -51.83 22.77 9.64
N ARG A 9 -50.57 22.59 10.04
CA ARG A 9 -49.39 23.16 9.35
C ARG A 9 -48.16 22.31 9.72
N ARG A 10 -47.96 21.23 8.99
CA ARG A 10 -47.05 21.05 7.84
C ARG A 10 -45.64 20.61 8.27
N PRO A 11 -45.12 19.52 7.66
CA PRO A 11 -43.83 18.90 7.92
C PRO A 11 -42.72 19.65 7.17
N ARG A 12 -41.44 19.45 7.54
CA ARG A 12 -40.21 19.51 6.68
C ARG A 12 -38.89 19.88 7.39
N ALA A 13 -38.78 19.83 8.72
CA ALA A 13 -37.51 20.20 9.39
C ALA A 13 -36.57 19.03 9.75
N ALA A 14 -36.99 17.76 9.64
CA ALA A 14 -36.20 16.65 10.18
C ALA A 14 -35.21 15.99 9.19
N LEU A 15 -35.32 16.23 7.88
CA LEU A 15 -34.45 15.61 6.87
C LEU A 15 -33.22 16.44 6.51
N ALA A 16 -33.18 17.73 6.86
CA ALA A 16 -32.04 18.60 6.56
C ALA A 16 -30.88 18.41 7.57
N ALA A 17 -31.15 17.96 8.80
CA ALA A 17 -30.13 17.81 9.83
C ALA A 17 -29.21 16.58 9.61
N GLY A 18 -29.74 15.49 9.03
CA GLY A 18 -28.96 14.26 8.81
C GLY A 18 -27.96 14.35 7.65
N ALA A 19 -28.27 15.13 6.60
CA ALA A 19 -27.39 15.28 5.44
C ALA A 19 -26.17 16.16 5.75
N VAL A 20 -26.32 17.20 6.57
CA VAL A 20 -25.22 18.11 6.94
C VAL A 20 -24.22 17.44 7.87
N ALA A 21 -24.69 16.61 8.81
CA ALA A 21 -23.81 15.87 9.73
C ALA A 21 -22.92 14.85 9.00
N LEU A 22 -23.44 14.20 7.95
CA LEU A 22 -22.69 13.21 7.19
C LEU A 22 -21.63 13.86 6.28
N VAL A 23 -21.93 15.02 5.69
CA VAL A 23 -20.94 15.80 4.92
C VAL A 23 -19.85 16.36 5.82
N ALA A 24 -20.19 16.83 7.03
CA ALA A 24 -19.21 17.31 8.00
C ALA A 24 -18.28 16.19 8.50
N ALA A 25 -18.81 14.98 8.73
CA ALA A 25 -18.02 13.81 9.11
C ALA A 25 -17.07 13.35 7.98
N VAL A 26 -17.52 13.38 6.72
CA VAL A 26 -16.67 13.06 5.56
C VAL A 26 -15.59 14.13 5.35
N ALA A 27 -15.93 15.42 5.51
CA ALA A 27 -14.95 16.51 5.42
C ALA A 27 -13.91 16.44 6.55
N ALA A 28 -14.33 16.12 7.78
CA ALA A 28 -13.41 15.90 8.90
C ALA A 28 -12.50 14.68 8.64
N ALA A 29 -13.04 13.56 8.16
CA ALA A 29 -12.23 12.38 7.82
C ALA A 29 -11.21 12.63 6.69
N LEU A 30 -11.49 13.58 5.78
CA LEU A 30 -10.54 13.98 4.74
C LEU A 30 -9.46 14.94 5.28
N LEU A 31 -9.77 15.79 6.25
CA LEU A 31 -8.81 16.72 6.86
C LEU A 31 -7.87 16.05 7.88
N PHE A 32 -8.31 14.98 8.54
CA PHE A 32 -7.48 14.26 9.54
C PHE A 32 -6.60 13.14 8.95
N ASN A 33 -6.66 12.88 7.64
CA ASN A 33 -5.75 11.91 6.97
C ASN A 33 -4.40 12.52 6.53
N GLY A 34 -4.13 13.76 6.89
CA GLY A 34 -2.80 14.36 6.77
C GLY A 34 -1.84 13.79 7.81
N GLY A 35 -1.36 12.57 7.62
CA GLY A 35 -0.20 12.08 8.35
C GLY A 35 0.97 13.07 8.21
N PRO A 36 1.88 13.15 9.20
CA PRO A 36 3.04 14.04 9.11
C PRO A 36 3.78 13.82 7.79
N ALA A 37 4.11 14.91 7.10
CA ALA A 37 4.89 14.85 5.87
C ALA A 37 6.18 14.06 6.15
N ALA A 38 6.44 13.01 5.35
CA ALA A 38 7.62 12.19 5.52
C ALA A 38 8.88 13.04 5.32
N ALA A 39 9.78 13.03 6.30
CA ALA A 39 11.01 13.82 6.24
C ALA A 39 11.96 13.21 5.19
N THR A 40 12.62 14.05 4.39
CA THR A 40 13.67 13.56 3.48
C THR A 40 14.90 13.15 4.28
N TRP A 41 15.31 11.90 4.17
CA TRP A 41 16.45 11.34 4.87
C TRP A 41 17.67 11.19 3.95
N LYS A 42 18.87 11.47 4.50
CA LYS A 42 20.14 11.15 3.84
C LYS A 42 20.70 9.80 4.29
N THR A 43 20.36 9.35 5.49
CA THR A 43 20.85 8.11 6.07
C THR A 43 19.67 7.27 6.53
N LEU A 44 19.79 5.95 6.40
CA LEU A 44 18.78 5.04 6.92
C LEU A 44 19.05 4.83 8.42
N SER A 45 18.13 5.28 9.27
CA SER A 45 18.17 5.00 10.70
C SER A 45 17.77 3.55 10.96
N GLY A 46 18.71 2.61 10.79
CA GLY A 46 18.46 1.17 10.91
C GLY A 46 19.35 0.35 9.99
N THR A 47 18.84 -0.72 9.37
CA THR A 47 19.61 -1.60 8.48
C THR A 47 18.76 -2.17 7.35
N PRO A 48 19.25 -2.16 6.10
CA PRO A 48 18.62 -2.94 5.04
C PRO A 48 18.88 -4.44 5.28
N THR A 49 17.94 -5.29 4.89
CA THR A 49 17.99 -6.74 5.05
C THR A 49 17.80 -7.45 3.71
N CYS A 50 18.45 -8.60 3.58
CA CYS A 50 18.15 -9.58 2.54
C CYS A 50 17.40 -10.71 3.23
N ASP A 51 16.07 -10.72 3.09
CA ASP A 51 15.22 -11.63 3.86
C ASP A 51 15.36 -13.05 3.33
N CYS A 52 15.34 -13.20 2.00
CA CYS A 52 15.40 -14.50 1.32
C CYS A 52 15.56 -14.32 -0.20
N VAL A 53 15.60 -15.44 -0.92
CA VAL A 53 15.54 -15.46 -2.39
C VAL A 53 14.43 -16.37 -2.89
N VAL A 54 13.79 -16.00 -4.00
CA VAL A 54 12.87 -16.87 -4.72
C VAL A 54 13.65 -17.55 -5.84
N LYS A 55 13.80 -18.87 -5.79
CA LYS A 55 14.61 -19.63 -6.75
C LYS A 55 13.73 -20.31 -7.78
N ASP A 56 14.11 -20.21 -9.04
CA ASP A 56 13.66 -21.08 -10.11
C ASP A 56 14.82 -21.99 -10.50
N SER A 57 14.83 -23.20 -9.92
CA SER A 57 15.86 -24.20 -10.19
C SER A 57 15.82 -24.72 -11.63
N GLY A 58 14.70 -24.58 -12.35
CA GLY A 58 14.57 -25.02 -13.73
C GLY A 58 15.34 -24.12 -14.69
N SER A 59 15.27 -22.80 -14.48
CA SER A 59 16.00 -21.82 -15.30
C SER A 59 17.33 -21.37 -14.71
N GLY A 60 17.66 -21.76 -13.47
CA GLY A 60 18.86 -21.30 -12.76
C GLY A 60 18.83 -19.80 -12.43
N LYS A 61 17.63 -19.24 -12.27
CA LYS A 61 17.40 -17.81 -11.98
C LYS A 61 16.75 -17.62 -10.64
N TYR A 62 17.03 -16.50 -9.98
CA TYR A 62 16.42 -16.16 -8.72
C TYR A 62 15.97 -14.70 -8.67
N ARG A 63 15.13 -14.38 -7.69
CA ARG A 63 14.77 -13.02 -7.33
C ARG A 63 15.23 -12.77 -5.90
N ALA A 64 15.91 -11.64 -5.68
CA ALA A 64 16.29 -11.21 -4.34
C ALA A 64 15.12 -10.47 -3.69
N VAL A 65 14.80 -10.82 -2.45
CA VAL A 65 13.76 -10.18 -1.65
C VAL A 65 14.43 -9.37 -0.56
N PHE A 66 14.23 -8.06 -0.61
CA PHE A 66 14.85 -7.12 0.32
C PHE A 66 13.81 -6.56 1.28
N GLY A 67 14.23 -6.37 2.52
CA GLY A 67 13.46 -5.74 3.58
C GLY A 67 14.32 -4.72 4.31
N TYR A 68 13.79 -4.10 5.35
CA TYR A 68 14.58 -3.21 6.20
C TYR A 68 14.08 -3.21 7.64
N VAL A 69 14.96 -2.80 8.53
CA VAL A 69 14.62 -2.41 9.90
C VAL A 69 14.90 -0.92 10.02
N SER A 70 13.93 -0.18 10.55
CA SER A 70 14.04 1.25 10.84
C SER A 70 13.85 1.49 12.34
N ASN A 71 14.83 2.14 12.96
CA ASN A 71 14.81 2.60 14.34
C ASN A 71 14.33 4.07 14.45
N ALA A 72 13.89 4.67 13.33
CA ALA A 72 13.35 6.02 13.35
C ALA A 72 12.03 6.08 14.13
N SER A 73 11.72 7.24 14.70
CA SER A 73 10.43 7.50 15.38
C SER A 73 9.32 7.96 14.44
N ALA A 74 9.65 8.29 13.19
CA ALA A 74 8.71 8.79 12.18
C ALA A 74 9.06 8.23 10.79
N ASN A 75 8.16 8.44 9.83
CA ASN A 75 8.39 8.07 8.45
C ASN A 75 9.41 9.00 7.81
N GLY A 76 10.18 8.47 6.86
CA GLY A 76 11.00 9.31 6.00
C GLY A 76 11.21 8.75 4.62
N THR A 77 11.79 9.58 3.77
CA THR A 77 11.91 9.33 2.34
C THR A 77 13.37 9.39 1.92
N ILE A 78 13.85 8.34 1.28
CA ILE A 78 15.13 8.33 0.56
C ILE A 78 14.80 8.05 -0.90
N ALA A 79 14.84 9.09 -1.73
CA ALA A 79 14.53 8.97 -3.15
C ALA A 79 15.46 7.96 -3.84
N ALA A 80 14.93 7.26 -4.85
CA ALA A 80 15.74 6.41 -5.71
C ALA A 80 16.84 7.25 -6.39
N GLY A 81 18.06 6.71 -6.46
CA GLY A 81 19.23 7.42 -6.98
C GLY A 81 20.52 6.88 -6.36
N ASP A 82 21.58 7.67 -6.37
CA ASP A 82 22.90 7.20 -5.92
C ASP A 82 22.90 6.67 -4.48
N ASN A 83 22.07 7.23 -3.61
CA ASN A 83 21.98 6.82 -2.22
C ASN A 83 20.82 5.84 -1.94
N ASN A 84 20.11 5.37 -2.97
CA ASN A 84 19.10 4.33 -2.89
C ASN A 84 18.96 3.62 -4.26
N ARG A 85 19.74 2.56 -4.46
CA ARG A 85 19.82 1.85 -5.75
C ARG A 85 20.23 0.40 -5.60
N LEU A 86 19.99 -0.38 -6.65
CA LEU A 86 20.57 -1.69 -6.81
C LEU A 86 21.85 -1.61 -7.63
N THR A 87 22.81 -2.47 -7.31
CA THR A 87 23.99 -2.74 -8.12
C THR A 87 24.05 -4.24 -8.33
N LEU A 88 24.22 -4.65 -9.58
CA LEU A 88 24.30 -6.05 -9.97
C LEU A 88 25.72 -6.34 -10.41
N ASP A 89 26.24 -7.47 -9.99
CA ASP A 89 27.56 -7.96 -10.38
C ASP A 89 27.46 -9.44 -10.79
N GLY A 90 28.16 -9.83 -11.86
CA GLY A 90 28.12 -11.18 -12.42
C GLY A 90 27.32 -11.27 -13.73
N GLY A 91 26.39 -12.25 -13.81
CA GLY A 91 25.78 -12.64 -15.09
C GLY A 91 24.68 -11.71 -15.61
N THR A 92 23.88 -11.11 -14.72
CA THR A 92 22.79 -10.18 -15.10
C THR A 92 23.21 -8.75 -14.83
N MET A 93 23.08 -7.88 -15.83
CA MET A 93 23.56 -6.49 -15.76
C MET A 93 22.47 -5.45 -15.45
N SER A 94 21.19 -5.84 -15.46
CA SER A 94 20.08 -4.90 -15.25
C SER A 94 18.87 -5.57 -14.61
N THR A 95 18.06 -4.78 -13.91
CA THR A 95 16.75 -5.17 -13.38
C THR A 95 15.78 -3.99 -13.43
N ASP A 96 14.51 -4.29 -13.63
CA ASP A 96 13.36 -3.38 -13.60
C ASP A 96 12.83 -3.09 -12.18
N ALA A 97 13.50 -3.61 -11.16
CA ALA A 97 13.08 -3.51 -9.78
C ALA A 97 13.04 -2.06 -9.29
N LYS A 98 11.94 -1.70 -8.61
CA LYS A 98 11.80 -0.42 -7.93
C LYS A 98 12.19 -0.59 -6.46
N VAL A 99 13.21 0.13 -6.02
CA VAL A 99 13.63 0.16 -4.62
C VAL A 99 12.61 0.89 -3.76
N THR A 100 12.52 0.51 -2.49
CA THR A 100 11.70 1.21 -1.50
C THR A 100 12.23 2.61 -1.27
N THR A 101 11.36 3.62 -1.36
CA THR A 101 11.72 5.03 -1.17
C THR A 101 11.13 5.64 0.10
N VAL A 102 10.08 5.06 0.66
CA VAL A 102 9.44 5.50 1.90
C VAL A 102 9.69 4.45 3.00
N PHE A 103 10.24 4.91 4.11
CA PHE A 103 10.69 4.09 5.23
C PHE A 103 9.87 4.44 6.45
N GLN A 104 9.10 3.46 6.92
CA GLN A 104 8.32 3.57 8.15
C GLN A 104 9.13 3.00 9.33
N PRO A 105 8.88 3.45 10.57
CA PRO A 105 9.43 2.80 11.76
C PRO A 105 9.14 1.28 11.81
N GLY A 106 10.06 0.51 12.41
CA GLY A 106 9.89 -0.92 12.65
C GLY A 106 10.54 -1.84 11.63
N THR A 107 10.14 -3.11 11.63
CA THR A 107 10.66 -4.17 10.73
C THR A 107 9.71 -4.38 9.56
N HIS A 108 10.24 -4.23 8.36
CA HIS A 108 9.51 -4.32 7.09
C HIS A 108 10.15 -5.38 6.21
N LYS A 109 9.64 -6.61 6.32
CA LYS A 109 10.07 -7.73 5.47
C LYS A 109 9.51 -7.57 4.05
N ALA A 110 10.24 -8.08 3.07
CA ALA A 110 9.84 -8.15 1.67
C ALA A 110 9.29 -6.82 1.15
N SER A 111 10.01 -5.74 1.44
CA SER A 111 9.63 -4.39 1.03
C SER A 111 9.66 -4.22 -0.49
N PHE A 112 10.60 -4.87 -1.16
CA PHE A 112 10.60 -4.99 -2.62
C PHE A 112 11.35 -6.26 -3.06
N THR A 113 11.18 -6.60 -4.34
CA THR A 113 11.79 -7.78 -4.94
C THR A 113 12.44 -7.41 -6.27
N THR A 114 13.56 -8.05 -6.61
CA THR A 114 14.18 -7.86 -7.92
C THR A 114 13.37 -8.52 -9.06
N GLY A 115 13.73 -8.21 -10.29
CA GLY A 115 13.46 -9.10 -11.42
C GLY A 115 14.23 -10.43 -11.30
N TRP A 116 14.05 -11.33 -12.27
CA TRP A 116 14.81 -12.58 -12.35
C TRP A 116 16.26 -12.31 -12.77
N VAL A 117 17.21 -12.73 -11.95
CA VAL A 117 18.65 -12.65 -12.22
C VAL A 117 19.28 -14.05 -12.22
N THR A 118 20.39 -14.25 -12.90
CA THR A 118 21.08 -15.56 -12.94
C THR A 118 21.70 -15.91 -11.59
N LYS A 119 21.88 -17.20 -11.30
CA LYS A 119 22.47 -17.69 -10.03
C LYS A 119 23.88 -17.16 -9.72
N GLU A 120 24.65 -16.77 -10.74
CA GLU A 120 25.98 -16.16 -10.59
C GLU A 120 25.91 -14.68 -10.24
N THR A 121 24.75 -14.04 -10.43
CA THR A 121 24.58 -12.62 -10.15
C THR A 121 24.48 -12.40 -8.65
N SER A 122 25.25 -11.44 -8.12
CA SER A 122 25.06 -10.87 -6.79
C SER A 122 24.31 -9.54 -6.91
N VAL A 123 23.28 -9.35 -6.10
CA VAL A 123 22.52 -8.10 -6.08
C VAL A 123 22.76 -7.37 -4.77
N THR A 124 23.33 -6.17 -4.85
CA THR A 124 23.56 -5.31 -3.70
C THR A 124 22.57 -4.16 -3.70
N TRP A 125 21.81 -4.02 -2.62
CA TRP A 125 20.99 -2.84 -2.38
C TRP A 125 21.73 -1.86 -1.48
N LYS A 126 21.99 -0.66 -2.02
CA LYS A 126 22.52 0.48 -1.28
C LYS A 126 21.38 1.41 -0.92
N VAL A 127 21.28 1.79 0.35
CA VAL A 127 20.29 2.75 0.85
C VAL A 127 20.82 3.52 2.06
N GLY A 128 20.77 4.85 1.99
CA GLY A 128 21.06 5.72 3.13
C GLY A 128 22.43 5.46 3.77
N GLY A 129 23.46 5.25 2.95
CA GLY A 129 24.82 4.93 3.38
C GLY A 129 25.06 3.48 3.85
N LYS A 130 24.07 2.59 3.72
CA LYS A 130 24.16 1.17 4.10
C LYS A 130 23.96 0.27 2.91
N GLU A 131 24.48 -0.94 2.99
CA GLU A 131 24.45 -1.89 1.88
C GLU A 131 24.13 -3.30 2.37
N VAL A 132 23.39 -4.06 1.56
CA VAL A 132 23.12 -5.48 1.81
C VAL A 132 23.16 -6.24 0.48
N THR A 133 23.78 -7.42 0.49
CA THR A 133 23.94 -8.25 -0.70
C THR A 133 23.14 -9.54 -0.60
N ALA A 134 22.38 -9.80 -1.66
CA ALA A 134 21.70 -11.05 -1.94
C ALA A 134 22.45 -11.84 -3.02
N ASN A 135 22.45 -13.16 -2.89
CA ASN A 135 23.00 -14.09 -3.88
C ASN A 135 22.20 -15.40 -3.85
N TRP A 136 22.42 -16.26 -4.84
CA TRP A 136 21.72 -17.55 -4.97
C TRP A 136 21.83 -18.46 -3.73
N LYS A 137 22.92 -18.37 -2.96
CA LYS A 137 23.15 -19.23 -1.79
C LYS A 137 22.29 -18.83 -0.58
N ARG A 138 21.62 -17.68 -0.63
CA ARG A 138 20.67 -17.28 0.41
C ARG A 138 19.55 -18.33 0.57
N PRO A 139 18.98 -18.46 1.78
CA PRO A 139 17.81 -19.31 2.00
C PRO A 139 16.66 -18.93 1.07
N THR A 140 15.94 -19.95 0.60
CA THR A 140 14.72 -19.73 -0.18
C THR A 140 13.64 -19.13 0.73
N CYS A 141 12.81 -18.23 0.19
CA CYS A 141 11.71 -17.65 0.95
C CYS A 141 10.76 -18.75 1.46
N GLY A 142 10.44 -18.69 2.76
CA GLY A 142 9.41 -19.53 3.37
C GLY A 142 8.00 -19.03 3.03
N ASN A 143 7.00 -19.83 3.38
CA ASN A 143 5.58 -19.48 3.19
C ASN A 143 5.12 -18.29 4.05
N ASP A 144 5.92 -17.88 5.03
CA ASP A 144 5.68 -16.74 5.91
C ASP A 144 5.99 -15.38 5.26
N VAL A 145 6.69 -15.38 4.12
CA VAL A 145 7.05 -14.16 3.41
C VAL A 145 5.97 -13.84 2.38
N SER A 146 5.12 -12.86 2.71
CA SER A 146 4.24 -12.24 1.70
C SER A 146 5.10 -11.47 0.71
N LEU A 147 5.43 -12.13 -0.42
CA LEU A 147 6.20 -11.50 -1.48
C LEU A 147 5.39 -10.33 -2.05
N PRO A 148 5.99 -9.13 -2.16
CA PRO A 148 5.31 -8.02 -2.81
C PRO A 148 5.08 -8.46 -4.26
N ALA A 149 3.85 -8.28 -4.73
CA ALA A 149 3.42 -8.67 -6.08
C ALA A 149 4.49 -8.19 -7.06
N GLY A 150 5.27 -9.14 -7.55
CA GLY A 150 6.59 -8.83 -8.10
C GLY A 150 6.47 -7.84 -9.24
N GLY A 151 6.94 -6.60 -9.02
CA GLY A 151 7.26 -5.65 -10.09
C GLY A 151 6.18 -5.39 -11.14
N ASN A 152 4.89 -5.60 -10.89
CA ASN A 152 3.81 -5.28 -11.82
C ASN A 152 2.59 -4.69 -11.09
N GLY A 153 2.63 -3.38 -10.87
CA GLY A 153 1.55 -2.44 -11.21
C GLY A 153 0.10 -2.65 -10.74
N PHE A 154 -0.25 -3.57 -9.84
CA PHE A 154 -1.67 -3.87 -9.54
C PHE A 154 -2.08 -3.84 -8.06
N GLY A 155 -1.29 -3.17 -7.21
CA GLY A 155 -1.62 -2.94 -5.80
C GLY A 155 -2.96 -2.23 -5.50
N PRO A 156 -3.48 -1.29 -6.34
CA PRO A 156 -4.73 -0.60 -5.99
C PRO A 156 -6.00 -1.22 -6.59
N ILE A 157 -5.95 -2.25 -7.44
CA ILE A 157 -7.17 -2.72 -8.14
C ILE A 157 -8.17 -3.41 -7.19
N LEU A 158 -7.71 -4.04 -6.10
CA LEU A 158 -8.62 -4.66 -5.14
C LEU A 158 -9.45 -3.63 -4.33
N ALA A 159 -9.01 -2.38 -4.22
CA ALA A 159 -9.78 -1.33 -3.56
C ALA A 159 -10.97 -0.83 -4.41
N PHE A 160 -10.85 -0.86 -5.75
CA PHE A 160 -11.91 -0.40 -6.64
C PHE A 160 -13.08 -1.39 -6.79
N LEU A 161 -12.82 -2.69 -6.63
CA LEU A 161 -13.88 -3.71 -6.71
C LEU A 161 -14.83 -3.65 -5.50
N ALA A 162 -14.33 -3.33 -4.30
CA ALA A 162 -15.16 -3.19 -3.11
C ALA A 162 -16.11 -1.98 -3.18
N ALA A 163 -15.63 -0.84 -3.71
CA ALA A 163 -16.45 0.36 -3.84
C ALA A 163 -17.56 0.23 -4.90
N GLY A 164 -17.28 -0.44 -6.03
CA GLY A 164 -18.25 -0.68 -7.09
C GLY A 164 -19.43 -1.54 -6.65
N VAL A 165 -19.18 -2.61 -5.88
CA VAL A 165 -20.22 -3.52 -5.41
C VAL A 165 -21.17 -2.82 -4.43
N VAL A 166 -20.66 -1.93 -3.55
CA VAL A 166 -21.50 -1.17 -2.61
C VAL A 166 -22.39 -0.17 -3.34
N ALA A 167 -21.88 0.53 -4.36
CA ALA A 167 -22.69 1.48 -5.14
C ALA A 167 -23.82 0.78 -5.92
N VAL A 168 -23.56 -0.40 -6.48
CA VAL A 168 -24.58 -1.21 -7.16
C VAL A 168 -25.61 -1.77 -6.17
N ALA A 169 -25.19 -2.26 -5.01
CA ALA A 169 -26.10 -2.76 -3.99
C ALA A 169 -27.05 -1.66 -3.45
N VAL A 170 -26.52 -0.45 -3.22
CA VAL A 170 -27.32 0.69 -2.73
C VAL A 170 -28.33 1.18 -3.78
N THR A 171 -27.94 1.24 -5.06
CA THR A 171 -28.85 1.65 -6.14
C THR A 171 -29.96 0.62 -6.37
N VAL A 172 -29.63 -0.67 -6.38
CA VAL A 172 -30.61 -1.76 -6.50
C VAL A 172 -31.58 -1.77 -5.32
N TRP A 173 -31.10 -1.56 -4.09
CA TRP A 173 -31.96 -1.55 -2.91
C TRP A 173 -32.91 -0.33 -2.87
N ARG A 174 -32.45 0.85 -3.29
CA ARG A 174 -33.32 2.03 -3.42
C ARG A 174 -34.40 1.83 -4.49
N LYS A 175 -34.06 1.24 -5.64
CA LYS A 175 -35.02 0.97 -6.71
C LYS A 175 -36.09 -0.05 -6.28
N ARG A 176 -35.72 -1.08 -5.52
CA ARG A 176 -36.66 -2.08 -4.99
C ARG A 176 -37.63 -1.52 -3.94
N ARG A 177 -37.24 -0.50 -3.17
CA ARG A 177 -38.13 0.14 -2.19
C ARG A 177 -39.09 1.16 -2.79
N GLY A 178 -38.79 1.71 -3.97
CA GLY A 178 -39.73 2.54 -4.73
C GLY A 178 -40.86 1.76 -5.41
N ALA A 179 -40.61 0.51 -5.79
CA ALA A 179 -41.58 -0.32 -6.52
C ALA A 179 -42.59 -1.08 -5.63
N ARG A 180 -42.53 -0.94 -4.30
CA ARG A 180 -43.49 -1.56 -3.35
C ARG A 180 -44.55 -0.59 -2.82
N VAL A 181 -44.66 0.61 -3.40
CA VAL A 181 -45.63 1.64 -3.00
C VAL A 181 -46.45 2.12 -4.22
N SER A 182 -46.75 1.23 -5.16
CA SER A 182 -47.80 1.44 -6.17
C SER A 182 -48.79 0.30 -6.11
#